data_AF-A0A7H4MCX7-F1
#
_entry.id   AF-A0A7H4MCX7-F1
#
_cell.length_a   1.000
_cell.length_b   1.000
_cell.length_c   1.000
_cell.angle_alpha   90.00
_cell.angle_beta   90.00
_cell.angle_gamma   90.00
#
_symmetry.space_group_name_H-M   'P 1'
#
loop_
_entity.id
_entity.type
_entity.pdbx_description
1 polymer ?
#
loop_
_entity_poly.entity_id
_entity_poly.type
_entity_poly.pdbx_seq_one_letter_code
_entity_poly.pdbx_strand_id
1 'polypeptide(L)'
;MTAQTWRAHYAQKYQYSLRLFLLLNFISSSLSLVSPLFTVVRFTLPCALIVACSGLLLLWHWKWPQAKINIPAISLLFGMLWAWHVVAKAMLLTPPHFNYLVIALLSILFIGTIAFSNNITAFTLHSLPTFLICLIMSEGEQWLRMTYCFVLPIAGITLQNIIQKRNDAFTQGLMDKLMQERNTLNDLSMLDPLTGLYNRRGYRTASTPCWRWTATTTLCCSSISITLKPITTTMAI
;
A
#
# COMPACT_ATOMS: atom_id res chain seq x y z
N MET A 1 -1.39 -19.79 9.85
CA MET A 1 -0.58 -18.60 10.28
C MET A 1 -0.82 -18.33 11.76
N THR A 2 0.17 -17.94 12.56
CA THR A 2 -0.10 -17.56 13.97
C THR A 2 -0.65 -16.13 14.03
N ALA A 3 -1.41 -15.78 15.08
CA ALA A 3 -1.97 -14.43 15.24
C ALA A 3 -0.87 -13.32 15.22
N GLN A 4 0.38 -13.67 15.52
CA GLN A 4 1.53 -12.78 15.44
C GLN A 4 1.96 -12.47 13.99
N THR A 5 1.99 -13.48 13.10
CA THR A 5 2.37 -13.24 11.69
C THR A 5 1.31 -12.44 10.94
N TRP A 6 0.03 -12.63 11.28
CA TRP A 6 -1.08 -11.83 10.74
C TRP A 6 -0.93 -10.34 11.07
N ARG A 7 -0.67 -10.00 12.34
CA ARG A 7 -0.48 -8.59 12.76
C ARG A 7 0.72 -7.93 12.06
N ALA A 8 1.81 -8.67 11.85
CA ALA A 8 2.97 -8.18 11.12
C ALA A 8 2.64 -7.84 9.66
N HIS A 9 1.89 -8.71 8.96
CA HIS A 9 1.45 -8.42 7.58
C HIS A 9 0.53 -7.20 7.48
N TYR A 10 -0.35 -6.98 8.45
CA TYR A 10 -1.20 -5.78 8.48
C TYR A 10 -0.39 -4.49 8.67
N ALA A 11 0.57 -4.50 9.60
CA ALA A 11 1.46 -3.36 9.81
C ALA A 11 2.31 -3.05 8.57
N GLN A 12 2.75 -4.08 7.84
CA GLN A 12 3.54 -3.92 6.63
C GLN A 12 2.70 -3.37 5.47
N LYS A 13 1.48 -3.89 5.24
CA LYS A 13 0.52 -3.33 4.25
C LYS A 13 0.22 -1.85 4.55
N TYR A 14 0.09 -1.48 5.82
CA TYR A 14 -0.14 -0.11 6.29
C TYR A 14 1.02 0.84 5.94
N GLN A 15 2.26 0.42 6.20
CA GLN A 15 3.45 1.22 5.90
C GLN A 15 3.65 1.43 4.40
N TYR A 16 3.39 0.43 3.57
CA TYR A 16 3.50 0.57 2.11
C TYR A 16 2.47 1.55 1.54
N SER A 17 1.22 1.49 2.01
CA SER A 17 0.17 2.44 1.62
C SER A 17 0.55 3.88 1.97
N LEU A 18 1.11 4.11 3.15
CA LEU A 18 1.58 5.45 3.56
C LEU A 18 2.75 5.95 2.69
N ARG A 19 3.74 5.10 2.40
CA ARG A 19 4.88 5.47 1.54
C ARG A 19 4.45 5.78 0.12
N LEU A 20 3.54 4.97 -0.42
CA LEU A 20 2.95 5.17 -1.74
C LEU A 20 2.20 6.51 -1.80
N PHE A 21 1.40 6.81 -0.78
CA PHE A 21 0.71 8.10 -0.66
C PHE A 21 1.68 9.30 -0.68
N LEU A 22 2.76 9.24 0.12
CA LEU A 22 3.75 10.32 0.20
C LEU A 22 4.49 10.50 -1.14
N LEU A 23 4.86 9.40 -1.81
CA LEU A 23 5.51 9.45 -3.12
C LEU A 23 4.59 10.04 -4.19
N LEU A 24 3.33 9.62 -4.24
CA LEU A 24 2.38 10.18 -5.21
C LEU A 24 2.13 11.68 -4.97
N ASN A 25 1.99 12.11 -3.72
CA ASN A 25 1.86 13.53 -3.40
C ASN A 25 3.11 14.33 -3.78
N PHE A 26 4.30 13.78 -3.53
CA PHE A 26 5.56 14.41 -3.90
C PHE A 26 5.70 14.57 -5.43
N ILE A 27 5.43 13.51 -6.19
CA ILE A 27 5.49 13.53 -7.66
C ILE A 27 4.44 14.49 -8.21
N SER A 28 3.20 14.43 -7.72
CA SER A 28 2.11 15.29 -8.18
C SER A 28 2.39 16.77 -7.90
N SER A 29 2.89 17.10 -6.71
CA SER A 29 3.24 18.48 -6.37
C SER A 29 4.47 18.98 -7.13
N SER A 30 5.46 18.10 -7.37
CA SER A 30 6.62 18.44 -8.20
C SER A 30 6.20 18.69 -9.65
N LEU A 31 5.28 17.87 -10.18
CA LEU A 31 4.74 18.06 -11.52
C LEU A 31 3.92 19.36 -11.62
N SER A 32 3.14 19.71 -10.60
CA SER A 32 2.40 20.98 -10.54
C SER A 32 3.32 22.21 -10.46
N LEU A 33 4.52 22.07 -9.87
CA LEU A 33 5.56 23.12 -9.87
C LEU A 33 6.26 23.26 -11.23
N VAL A 34 6.51 22.14 -11.92
CA VAL A 34 7.25 22.10 -13.18
C VAL A 34 6.35 22.37 -14.40
N SER A 35 5.05 22.12 -14.30
CA SER A 35 4.11 22.25 -15.42
C SER A 35 3.36 23.59 -15.37
N PRO A 36 3.76 24.60 -16.17
CA PRO A 36 2.98 25.81 -16.36
C PRO A 36 1.78 25.52 -17.25
N LEU A 37 0.74 24.89 -16.71
CA LEU A 37 -0.46 24.54 -17.48
C LEU A 37 -1.19 25.76 -18.06
N PHE A 38 -0.96 26.96 -17.52
CA PHE A 38 -1.53 28.21 -18.03
C PHE A 38 -0.59 29.38 -17.72
N THR A 39 0.42 29.61 -18.56
CA THR A 39 1.26 30.83 -18.83
C THR A 39 1.71 31.78 -17.70
N VAL A 40 1.30 31.57 -16.45
CA VAL A 40 1.60 32.36 -15.28
C VAL A 40 2.40 31.47 -14.34
N VAL A 41 3.73 31.55 -14.49
CA VAL A 41 4.67 30.94 -13.56
C VAL A 41 4.64 31.75 -12.27
N ARG A 42 3.75 31.38 -11.34
CA ARG A 42 3.78 31.87 -9.98
C ARG A 42 3.87 30.69 -9.04
N PHE A 43 4.98 30.60 -8.32
CA PHE A 43 5.21 29.63 -7.26
C PHE A 43 4.06 29.75 -6.24
N THR A 44 3.13 28.81 -6.27
CA THR A 44 2.04 28.81 -5.29
C THR A 44 2.60 28.24 -3.98
N LEU A 45 2.71 29.08 -2.95
CA LEU A 45 3.03 28.72 -1.57
C LEU A 45 2.45 27.35 -1.10
N PRO A 46 1.18 26.99 -1.40
CA PRO A 46 0.66 25.66 -1.06
C PRO A 46 1.45 24.50 -1.67
N CYS A 47 1.90 24.58 -2.93
CA CYS A 47 2.69 23.50 -3.54
C CYS A 47 4.06 23.34 -2.87
N ALA A 48 4.72 24.45 -2.51
CA ALA A 48 5.98 24.38 -1.79
C ALA A 48 5.82 23.72 -0.41
N LEU A 49 4.70 24.02 0.29
CA LEU A 49 4.35 23.37 1.55
C LEU A 49 4.02 21.89 1.37
N ILE A 50 3.31 21.49 0.30
CA ILE A 50 3.03 20.07 0.00
C ILE A 50 4.35 19.32 -0.24
N VAL A 51 5.27 19.86 -1.03
CA VAL A 51 6.59 19.26 -1.28
C VAL A 51 7.42 19.17 0.00
N ALA A 52 7.51 20.26 0.77
CA ALA A 52 8.27 20.29 2.01
C ALA A 52 7.71 19.30 3.05
N CYS A 53 6.40 19.33 3.29
CA CYS A 53 5.75 18.43 4.23
C CYS A 53 5.86 16.96 3.79
N SER A 54 5.61 16.65 2.50
CA SER A 54 5.74 15.26 2.00
C SER A 54 7.18 14.75 2.09
N GLY A 55 8.16 15.57 1.72
CA GLY A 55 9.58 15.22 1.83
C GLY A 55 10.04 15.03 3.28
N LEU A 56 9.67 15.95 4.18
CA LEU A 56 9.98 15.87 5.60
C LEU A 56 9.36 14.63 6.25
N LEU A 57 8.08 14.35 5.98
CA LEU A 57 7.42 13.15 6.52
C LEU A 57 8.01 11.86 5.94
N LEU A 58 8.42 11.85 4.66
CA LEU A 58 9.05 10.69 4.05
C LEU A 58 10.43 10.41 4.65
N LEU A 59 11.26 11.45 4.82
CA LEU A 59 12.57 11.35 5.48
C LEU A 59 12.45 10.97 6.95
N TRP A 60 11.45 11.52 7.65
CA TRP A 60 11.15 11.17 9.03
C TRP A 60 10.75 9.70 9.17
N HIS A 61 9.87 9.22 8.28
CA HIS A 61 9.41 7.84 8.32
C HIS A 61 10.49 6.84 7.88
N TRP A 62 11.43 7.27 7.03
CA TRP A 62 12.63 6.51 6.70
C TRP A 62 13.56 6.35 7.92
N LYS A 63 13.70 7.40 8.76
CA LYS A 63 14.53 7.37 9.97
C LYS A 63 13.88 6.67 11.16
N TRP A 64 12.56 6.76 11.32
CA TRP A 64 11.82 6.13 12.43
C TRP A 64 10.60 5.32 11.92
N PRO A 65 10.80 4.06 11.51
CA PRO A 65 9.74 3.22 10.94
C PRO A 65 8.68 2.78 11.97
N GLN A 66 8.94 2.91 13.28
CA GLN A 66 8.09 2.42 14.37
C GLN A 66 7.12 3.45 14.96
N ALA A 67 7.13 4.69 14.48
CA ALA A 67 6.21 5.72 14.99
C ALA A 67 4.75 5.41 14.56
N LYS A 68 3.84 5.28 15.53
CA LYS A 68 2.38 5.18 15.27
C LYS A 68 1.89 6.53 14.77
N ILE A 69 1.79 6.69 13.45
CA ILE A 69 1.18 7.88 12.86
C ILE A 69 -0.23 7.54 12.41
N ASN A 70 -1.20 8.37 12.77
CA ASN A 70 -2.58 8.23 12.32
C ASN A 70 -2.67 8.61 10.83
N ILE A 71 -2.71 7.62 9.93
CA ILE A 71 -2.99 7.80 8.49
C ILE A 71 -4.15 8.77 8.21
N PRO A 72 -5.34 8.69 8.85
CA PRO A 72 -6.44 9.59 8.51
C PRO A 72 -6.12 11.06 8.79
N ALA A 73 -5.33 11.35 9.82
CA ALA A 73 -4.94 12.72 10.15
C ALA A 73 -3.99 13.30 9.09
N ILE A 74 -2.99 12.54 8.67
CA ILE A 74 -2.08 12.96 7.58
C ILE A 74 -2.87 13.16 6.28
N SER A 75 -3.75 12.21 5.96
CA SER A 75 -4.58 12.24 4.77
C SER A 75 -5.44 13.51 4.67
N LEU A 76 -6.06 13.89 5.79
CA LEU A 76 -6.86 15.12 5.92
C LEU A 76 -6.01 16.38 5.76
N LEU A 77 -4.82 16.43 6.37
CA LEU A 77 -3.91 17.57 6.21
C LEU A 77 -3.53 17.78 4.74
N PHE A 78 -3.15 16.73 4.03
CA PHE A 78 -2.86 16.83 2.60
C PHE A 78 -4.10 17.18 1.78
N GLY A 79 -5.28 16.67 2.13
CA GLY A 79 -6.54 17.05 1.49
C GLY A 79 -6.83 18.55 1.61
N MET A 80 -6.62 19.14 2.79
CA MET A 80 -6.76 20.58 3.01
C MET A 80 -5.75 21.41 2.22
N LEU A 81 -4.49 20.97 2.15
CA LEU A 81 -3.47 21.66 1.34
C LEU A 81 -3.80 21.65 -0.16
N TRP A 82 -4.30 20.52 -0.66
CA TRP A 82 -4.77 20.41 -2.05
C TRP A 82 -5.99 21.30 -2.30
N ALA A 83 -6.94 21.33 -1.38
CA ALA A 83 -8.11 22.20 -1.46
C ALA A 83 -7.68 23.68 -1.54
N TRP A 84 -6.73 24.11 -0.69
CA TRP A 84 -6.15 25.45 -0.75
C TRP A 84 -5.45 25.74 -2.09
N HIS A 85 -4.72 24.77 -2.65
CA HIS A 85 -4.10 24.90 -3.98
C HIS A 85 -5.15 25.13 -5.08
N VAL A 86 -6.25 24.37 -5.06
CA VAL A 86 -7.34 24.49 -6.04
C VAL A 86 -8.00 25.88 -5.97
N VAL A 87 -8.28 26.39 -4.77
CA VAL A 87 -8.82 27.76 -4.60
C VAL A 87 -7.85 28.80 -5.14
N ALA A 88 -6.58 28.72 -4.74
CA ALA A 88 -5.57 29.70 -5.15
C ALA A 88 -5.42 29.78 -6.67
N LYS A 89 -5.51 28.64 -7.36
CA LYS A 89 -5.50 28.60 -8.83
C LYS A 89 -6.82 29.05 -9.45
N ALA A 90 -7.96 28.66 -8.88
CA ALA A 90 -9.27 29.08 -9.37
C ALA A 90 -9.43 30.61 -9.37
N MET A 91 -8.91 31.30 -8.34
CA MET A 91 -8.93 32.77 -8.24
C MET A 91 -8.04 33.49 -9.27
N LEU A 92 -7.07 32.79 -9.87
CA LEU A 92 -6.12 33.36 -10.84
C LEU A 92 -6.56 33.15 -12.29
N LEU A 93 -7.47 32.21 -12.55
CA LEU A 93 -8.00 31.97 -13.89
C LEU A 93 -9.17 32.92 -14.16
N THR A 94 -9.40 33.29 -15.42
CA THR A 94 -10.63 33.94 -15.87
C THR A 94 -11.75 32.91 -16.08
N PRO A 95 -13.03 33.25 -15.87
CA PRO A 95 -14.15 32.32 -16.08
C PRO A 95 -14.19 31.81 -17.54
N PRO A 96 -14.60 30.56 -17.83
CA PRO A 96 -15.24 29.54 -16.97
C PRO A 96 -14.29 28.48 -16.38
N HIS A 97 -14.55 28.07 -15.13
CA HIS A 97 -13.63 27.21 -14.34
C HIS A 97 -13.92 25.70 -14.35
N PHE A 98 -15.03 25.24 -14.95
CA PHE A 98 -15.51 23.85 -14.82
C PHE A 98 -14.49 22.77 -15.21
N ASN A 99 -13.89 22.89 -16.41
CA ASN A 99 -12.97 21.89 -16.93
C ASN A 99 -11.74 21.74 -16.03
N TYR A 100 -11.21 22.86 -15.54
CA TYR A 100 -10.10 22.86 -14.59
C TYR A 100 -10.47 22.16 -13.29
N LEU A 101 -11.65 22.47 -12.75
CA LEU A 101 -12.15 21.94 -11.49
C LEU A 101 -12.31 20.41 -11.53
N VAL A 102 -12.85 19.88 -12.64
CA VAL A 102 -13.03 18.43 -12.85
C VAL A 102 -11.67 17.74 -12.98
N ILE A 103 -10.74 18.30 -13.75
CA ILE A 103 -9.39 17.72 -13.93
C ILE A 103 -8.64 17.70 -12.59
N ALA A 104 -8.70 18.81 -11.83
CA ALA A 104 -8.10 18.90 -10.51
C ALA A 104 -8.71 17.85 -9.55
N LEU A 105 -10.04 17.77 -9.48
CA LEU A 105 -10.73 16.79 -8.65
C LEU A 105 -10.36 15.35 -9.03
N LEU A 106 -10.37 15.03 -10.33
CA LEU A 106 -10.05 13.69 -10.83
C LEU A 106 -8.61 13.29 -10.52
N SER A 107 -7.65 14.22 -10.64
CA SER A 107 -6.24 13.95 -10.30
C SER A 107 -6.06 13.61 -8.81
N ILE A 108 -6.72 14.36 -7.92
CA ILE A 108 -6.65 14.16 -6.47
C ILE A 108 -7.36 12.88 -6.07
N LEU A 109 -8.50 12.58 -6.69
CA LEU A 109 -9.20 11.31 -6.50
C LEU A 109 -8.36 10.13 -6.96
N PHE A 110 -7.67 10.23 -8.10
CA PHE A 110 -6.79 9.18 -8.60
C PHE A 110 -5.59 8.92 -7.68
N ILE A 111 -4.98 9.98 -7.14
CA ILE A 111 -3.91 9.85 -6.15
C ILE A 111 -4.45 9.15 -4.89
N GLY A 112 -5.63 9.55 -4.43
CA GLY A 112 -6.28 8.95 -3.27
C GLY A 112 -6.61 7.47 -3.47
N THR A 113 -7.12 7.09 -4.65
CA THR A 113 -7.55 5.70 -4.93
C THR A 113 -6.38 4.74 -4.96
N ILE A 114 -5.26 5.15 -5.58
CA ILE A 114 -4.03 4.35 -5.64
C ILE A 114 -3.40 4.22 -4.26
N ALA A 115 -3.33 5.33 -3.52
CA ALA A 115 -2.67 5.37 -2.23
C ALA A 115 -3.43 4.61 -1.12
N PHE A 116 -4.76 4.71 -1.10
CA PHE A 116 -5.61 4.23 0.00
C PHE A 116 -6.59 3.14 -0.42
N SER A 117 -6.22 2.29 -1.39
CA SER A 117 -7.08 1.18 -1.86
C SER A 117 -7.55 0.27 -0.73
N ASN A 118 -6.75 0.12 0.34
CA ASN A 118 -7.05 -0.77 1.46
C ASN A 118 -7.67 -0.03 2.69
N ASN A 119 -7.86 1.29 2.63
CA ASN A 119 -8.40 2.08 3.75
C ASN A 119 -9.35 3.20 3.28
N ILE A 120 -10.63 2.86 3.18
CA ILE A 120 -11.70 3.74 2.69
C ILE A 120 -11.81 5.02 3.52
N THR A 121 -11.62 4.95 4.85
CA THR A 121 -11.75 6.13 5.73
C THR A 121 -10.67 7.17 5.47
N ALA A 122 -9.46 6.74 5.14
CA ALA A 122 -8.37 7.65 4.80
C ALA A 122 -8.61 8.31 3.44
N PHE A 123 -9.14 7.54 2.48
CA PHE A 123 -9.50 8.04 1.16
C PHE A 123 -10.59 9.12 1.22
N THR A 124 -11.67 8.89 1.97
CA THR A 124 -12.76 9.86 2.10
C THR A 124 -12.26 11.14 2.77
N LEU A 125 -11.46 11.04 3.84
CA LEU A 125 -10.88 12.21 4.49
C LEU A 125 -9.93 13.02 3.58
N HIS A 126 -9.22 12.36 2.66
CA HIS A 126 -8.35 13.05 1.71
C HIS A 126 -9.14 13.87 0.69
N SER A 127 -10.18 13.27 0.15
CA SER A 127 -10.87 13.74 -1.05
C SER A 127 -12.06 14.66 -0.75
N LEU A 128 -12.64 14.55 0.45
CA LEU A 128 -13.78 15.36 0.89
C LEU A 128 -13.47 16.87 0.92
N PRO A 129 -12.35 17.36 1.47
CA PRO A 129 -12.05 18.80 1.46
C PRO A 129 -11.98 19.39 0.05
N THR A 130 -11.30 18.70 -0.86
CA THR A 130 -11.19 19.09 -2.27
C THR A 130 -12.55 19.06 -2.96
N PHE A 131 -13.33 18.00 -2.75
CA PHE A 131 -14.68 17.88 -3.30
C PHE A 131 -15.60 19.02 -2.84
N LEU A 132 -15.56 19.40 -1.55
CA LEU A 132 -16.35 20.53 -1.04
C LEU A 132 -15.96 21.84 -1.70
N ILE A 133 -14.67 22.13 -1.84
CA ILE A 133 -14.20 23.35 -2.51
C ILE A 133 -14.63 23.37 -3.98
N CYS A 134 -14.48 22.25 -4.66
CA CYS A 134 -14.95 22.07 -6.03
C CYS A 134 -16.46 22.31 -6.17
N LEU A 135 -17.25 21.84 -5.21
CA LEU A 135 -18.70 21.98 -5.22
C LEU A 135 -19.14 23.42 -4.93
N ILE A 136 -18.50 24.10 -3.97
CA ILE A 136 -18.73 25.52 -3.65
C ILE A 136 -18.35 26.43 -4.84
N MET A 137 -17.28 26.11 -5.56
CA MET A 137 -16.80 26.91 -6.70
C MET A 137 -17.57 26.62 -7.99
N SER A 138 -18.31 25.52 -8.07
CA SER A 138 -19.08 25.14 -9.26
C SER A 138 -20.46 25.79 -9.30
N GLU A 139 -20.87 26.21 -10.49
CA GLU A 139 -22.25 26.63 -10.75
C GLU A 139 -23.20 25.44 -10.59
N GLY A 140 -24.39 25.68 -10.04
CA GLY A 140 -25.34 24.64 -9.61
C GLY A 140 -25.70 23.59 -10.67
N GLU A 141 -25.67 23.95 -11.95
CA GLU A 141 -25.98 23.03 -13.06
C GLU A 141 -25.00 21.86 -13.20
N GLN A 142 -23.78 21.99 -12.69
CA GLN A 142 -22.70 21.02 -12.89
C GLN A 142 -22.47 20.11 -11.68
N TRP A 143 -23.24 20.29 -10.60
CA TRP A 143 -23.12 19.51 -9.36
C TRP A 143 -23.31 18.00 -9.57
N LEU A 144 -24.24 17.61 -10.45
CA LEU A 144 -24.49 16.21 -10.80
C LEU A 144 -23.28 15.54 -11.45
N ARG A 145 -22.56 16.26 -12.31
CA ARG A 145 -21.35 15.74 -12.97
C ARG A 145 -20.20 15.60 -11.97
N MET A 146 -20.07 16.56 -11.06
CA MET A 146 -19.03 16.57 -10.02
C MET A 146 -19.23 15.44 -9.01
N THR A 147 -20.47 15.25 -8.55
CA THR A 147 -20.86 14.14 -7.66
C THR A 147 -20.67 12.79 -8.34
N TYR A 148 -21.02 12.66 -9.62
CA TYR A 148 -20.75 11.43 -10.38
C TYR A 148 -19.27 11.08 -10.43
N CYS A 149 -18.39 12.06 -10.71
CA CYS A 149 -16.93 11.86 -10.67
C CYS A 149 -16.40 11.44 -9.30
N PHE A 150 -17.07 11.81 -8.21
CA PHE A 150 -16.69 11.43 -6.85
C PHE A 150 -17.16 10.03 -6.46
N VAL A 151 -18.36 9.64 -6.89
CA VAL A 151 -18.94 8.33 -6.59
C VAL A 151 -18.19 7.21 -7.32
N LEU A 152 -17.71 7.46 -8.54
CA LEU A 152 -17.07 6.45 -9.39
C LEU A 152 -15.82 5.82 -8.73
N PRO A 153 -14.87 6.61 -8.20
CA PRO A 153 -13.69 6.05 -7.55
C PRO A 153 -14.00 5.45 -6.17
N ILE A 154 -15.00 5.98 -5.45
CA ILE A 154 -15.49 5.37 -4.20
C ILE A 154 -15.98 3.95 -4.47
N ALA A 155 -16.84 3.78 -5.47
CA ALA A 155 -17.35 2.47 -5.86
C ALA A 155 -16.23 1.52 -6.29
N GLY A 156 -15.22 2.04 -7.00
CA GLY A 156 -14.04 1.25 -7.38
C GLY A 156 -13.25 0.73 -6.19
N ILE A 157 -12.94 1.60 -5.21
CA ILE A 157 -12.18 1.22 -4.01
C ILE A 157 -12.98 0.27 -3.11
N THR A 158 -14.29 0.49 -2.95
CA THR A 158 -15.13 -0.40 -2.13
C THR A 158 -15.17 -1.80 -2.71
N LEU A 159 -15.29 -1.92 -4.04
CA LEU A 159 -15.26 -3.21 -4.72
C LEU A 159 -13.91 -3.92 -4.55
N GLN A 160 -12.80 -3.21 -4.76
CA GLN A 160 -11.45 -3.76 -4.56
C GLN A 160 -11.24 -4.25 -3.12
N ASN A 161 -11.70 -3.49 -2.13
CA ASN A 161 -11.62 -3.90 -0.72
C ASN A 161 -12.38 -5.19 -0.43
N ILE A 162 -13.57 -5.36 -1.01
CA ILE A 162 -14.37 -6.58 -0.84
C ILE A 162 -13.65 -7.78 -1.46
N ILE A 163 -13.13 -7.62 -2.68
CA ILE A 163 -12.39 -8.69 -3.38
C ILE A 163 -11.15 -9.09 -2.59
N GLN A 164 -10.38 -8.12 -2.10
CA GLN A 164 -9.17 -8.38 -1.33
C GLN A 164 -9.46 -9.13 -0.03
N LYS A 165 -10.52 -8.75 0.70
CA LYS A 165 -10.93 -9.44 1.94
C LYS A 165 -11.30 -10.89 1.69
N ARG A 166 -12.01 -11.19 0.60
CA ARG A 166 -12.39 -12.55 0.25
C ARG A 166 -11.18 -13.38 -0.18
N ASN A 167 -10.27 -12.79 -0.93
CA ASN A 167 -9.04 -13.46 -1.38
C ASN A 167 -8.11 -13.80 -0.19
N ASP A 168 -7.93 -12.86 0.73
CA ASP A 168 -7.12 -13.08 1.94
C ASP A 168 -7.72 -14.22 2.80
N ALA A 169 -9.05 -14.23 3.00
CA ALA A 169 -9.73 -15.28 3.77
C ALA A 169 -9.63 -16.68 3.11
N PHE A 170 -9.75 -16.74 1.78
CA PHE A 170 -9.59 -17.99 1.04
C PHE A 170 -8.16 -18.54 1.16
N THR A 171 -7.16 -17.67 0.98
CA THR A 171 -5.74 -18.03 1.07
C THR A 171 -5.38 -18.53 2.46
N GLN A 172 -5.92 -17.91 3.51
CA GLN A 172 -5.76 -18.39 4.89
C GLN A 172 -6.36 -19.78 5.08
N GLY A 173 -7.59 -20.00 4.59
CA GLY A 173 -8.25 -21.30 4.67
C GLY A 173 -7.44 -22.41 3.99
N LEU A 174 -6.88 -22.13 2.80
CA LEU A 174 -6.05 -23.08 2.06
C LEU A 174 -4.72 -23.38 2.79
N MET A 175 -4.06 -22.34 3.31
CA MET A 175 -2.81 -22.50 4.05
C MET A 175 -3.01 -23.29 5.36
N ASP A 176 -4.10 -23.05 6.08
CA ASP A 176 -4.37 -23.75 7.33
C ASP A 176 -4.70 -25.24 7.07
N LYS A 177 -5.38 -25.55 5.97
CA LYS A 177 -5.57 -26.93 5.50
C LYS A 177 -4.25 -27.62 5.17
N LEU A 178 -3.37 -26.95 4.41
CA LEU A 178 -2.05 -27.48 4.09
C LEU A 178 -1.18 -27.69 5.33
N MET A 179 -1.22 -26.77 6.30
CA MET A 179 -0.49 -26.91 7.57
C MET A 179 -1.04 -28.06 8.41
N GLN A 180 -2.36 -28.26 8.42
CA GLN A 180 -3.00 -29.39 9.10
C GLN A 180 -2.58 -30.72 8.46
N GLU A 181 -2.69 -30.87 7.14
CA GLU A 181 -2.28 -32.09 6.43
C GLU A 181 -0.79 -32.39 6.61
N ARG A 182 0.06 -31.36 6.54
CA ARG A 182 1.50 -31.51 6.78
C ARG A 182 1.79 -32.02 8.18
N ASN A 183 1.10 -31.50 9.21
CA ASN A 183 1.30 -31.95 10.58
C ASN A 183 0.83 -33.39 10.78
N THR A 184 -0.35 -33.75 10.26
CA THR A 184 -0.85 -35.13 10.30
C THR A 184 0.10 -36.11 9.61
N LEU A 185 0.62 -35.77 8.42
CA LEU A 185 1.58 -36.60 7.69
C LEU A 185 2.93 -36.69 8.38
N ASN A 186 3.39 -35.58 8.98
CA ASN A 186 4.62 -35.56 9.75
C ASN A 186 4.54 -36.47 10.97
N ASP A 187 3.42 -36.43 11.70
CA ASP A 187 3.18 -37.28 12.87
C ASP A 187 3.09 -38.76 12.48
N LEU A 188 2.35 -39.07 11.39
CA LEU A 188 2.28 -40.43 10.83
C LEU A 188 3.63 -40.95 10.34
N SER A 189 4.52 -40.08 9.83
CA SER A 189 5.87 -40.48 9.40
C SER A 189 6.83 -40.71 10.58
N MET A 190 6.53 -40.11 11.74
CA MET A 190 7.31 -40.24 12.97
C MET A 190 6.93 -41.48 13.78
N LEU A 191 5.74 -42.02 13.59
CA LEU A 191 5.22 -43.23 14.25
C LEU A 191 5.35 -44.44 13.31
N ASP A 192 5.77 -45.58 13.84
CA ASP A 192 5.72 -46.86 13.13
C ASP A 192 4.29 -47.42 13.18
N PRO A 193 3.59 -47.55 12.04
CA PRO A 193 2.14 -47.83 12.00
C PRO A 193 1.74 -49.19 12.57
N LEU A 194 2.67 -50.15 12.73
CA LEU A 194 2.39 -51.47 13.31
C LEU A 194 2.51 -51.52 14.84
N THR A 195 3.24 -50.60 15.45
CA THR A 195 3.52 -50.64 16.90
C THR A 195 3.05 -49.39 17.65
N GLY A 196 2.71 -48.32 16.92
CA GLY A 196 2.39 -47.02 17.52
C GLY A 196 3.58 -46.37 18.24
N LEU A 197 4.78 -46.97 18.13
CA LEU A 197 6.01 -46.46 18.70
C LEU A 197 6.68 -45.50 17.74
N TYR A 198 7.49 -44.58 18.26
CA TYR A 198 8.28 -43.67 17.44
C TYR A 198 9.28 -44.44 16.55
N ASN A 199 9.25 -44.19 15.25
CA ASN A 199 10.21 -44.71 14.28
C ASN A 199 11.62 -44.14 14.56
N ARG A 200 12.68 -44.82 14.13
CA ARG A 200 14.10 -44.44 14.32
C ARG A 200 14.39 -42.98 13.94
N ARG A 201 13.72 -42.42 12.92
CA ARG A 201 13.80 -40.99 12.57
C ARG A 201 13.20 -40.08 13.63
N GLY A 202 12.01 -40.41 14.12
CA GLY A 202 11.36 -39.62 15.16
C GLY A 202 12.06 -39.74 16.52
N TYR A 203 12.58 -40.92 16.86
CA TYR A 203 13.45 -41.12 18.02
C TYR A 203 14.73 -40.27 17.93
N ARG A 204 15.38 -40.21 16.76
CA ARG A 204 16.58 -39.38 16.53
C ARG A 204 16.30 -37.88 16.60
N THR A 205 15.07 -37.45 16.31
CA THR A 205 14.66 -36.03 16.38
C THR A 205 14.27 -35.63 17.80
N ALA A 206 13.58 -36.51 18.53
CA ALA A 206 13.14 -36.30 19.91
C ALA A 206 14.27 -36.44 20.96
N SER A 207 15.24 -37.33 20.72
CA SER A 207 16.38 -37.55 21.62
C SER A 207 17.53 -36.56 21.44
N THR A 208 17.51 -35.72 20.40
CA THR A 208 18.46 -34.59 20.29
C THR A 208 18.11 -33.53 21.33
N PRO A 209 18.95 -33.31 22.36
CA PRO A 209 18.69 -32.26 23.33
C PRO A 209 18.77 -30.89 22.63
N CYS A 210 17.86 -29.98 22.94
CA CYS A 210 17.85 -28.58 22.51
C CYS A 210 19.10 -27.78 23.00
N TRP A 211 20.12 -28.45 23.55
CA TRP A 211 21.34 -27.88 24.10
C TRP A 211 22.51 -27.80 23.10
N ARG A 212 22.34 -28.19 21.84
CA ARG A 212 23.42 -28.14 20.84
C ARG A 212 23.13 -27.13 19.72
N TRP A 213 22.80 -25.91 20.11
CA TRP A 213 22.90 -24.72 19.26
C TRP A 213 23.69 -23.61 19.97
N THR A 214 24.85 -23.96 20.50
CA THR A 214 25.92 -22.98 20.78
C THR A 214 27.26 -23.61 20.37
N ALA A 215 27.93 -22.90 19.46
CA ALA A 215 29.31 -23.09 18.98
C ALA A 215 29.56 -24.16 17.88
N THR A 216 29.80 -23.63 16.65
CA THR A 216 30.80 -24.04 15.63
C THR A 216 30.72 -25.49 15.11
N THR A 217 30.54 -25.83 13.83
CA THR A 217 30.78 -25.16 12.54
C THR A 217 30.09 -26.00 11.44
N THR A 218 29.56 -25.32 10.41
CA THR A 218 29.38 -25.75 8.99
C THR A 218 28.81 -27.12 8.60
N LEU A 219 27.81 -27.05 7.69
CA LEU A 219 27.37 -28.03 6.68
C LEU A 219 26.43 -29.16 7.13
N CYS A 220 25.11 -28.91 7.02
CA CYS A 220 24.31 -29.63 6.01
C CYS A 220 22.97 -28.94 5.70
N CYS A 221 22.67 -28.83 4.41
CA CYS A 221 21.41 -28.52 3.75
C CYS A 221 20.91 -27.06 3.63
N SER A 222 21.52 -26.42 2.63
CA SER A 222 20.85 -25.96 1.41
C SER A 222 20.31 -24.53 1.37
N SER A 223 21.20 -23.64 0.96
CA SER A 223 20.91 -22.50 0.10
C SER A 223 19.96 -22.90 -1.03
N ILE A 224 18.76 -22.33 -1.03
CA ILE A 224 18.03 -22.08 -2.28
C ILE A 224 18.71 -20.84 -2.89
N SER A 225 19.81 -21.09 -3.60
CA SER A 225 20.42 -20.12 -4.51
C SER A 225 19.80 -20.35 -5.88
N ILE A 226 18.94 -19.44 -6.30
CA ILE A 226 18.40 -19.39 -7.67
C ILE A 226 19.56 -18.94 -8.56
N THR A 227 20.30 -19.91 -9.13
CA THR A 227 21.23 -19.65 -10.23
C THR A 227 20.52 -19.95 -11.54
N LEU A 228 20.24 -18.86 -12.28
CA LEU A 228 19.85 -18.88 -13.69
C LEU A 228 20.79 -19.79 -14.50
N LYS A 229 20.21 -20.65 -15.33
CA LYS A 229 20.90 -21.32 -16.44
C LYS A 229 21.18 -20.30 -17.56
N PRO A 230 22.44 -20.07 -17.97
CA PRO A 230 22.71 -19.59 -19.31
C PRO A 230 22.67 -20.77 -20.30
N ILE A 231 22.00 -20.52 -21.42
CA ILE A 231 21.93 -21.39 -22.60
C ILE A 231 23.28 -21.29 -23.32
N THR A 232 24.02 -22.39 -23.41
CA THR A 232 25.18 -22.53 -24.30
C THR A 232 24.71 -23.05 -25.66
N THR A 233 24.72 -22.17 -26.66
CA THR A 233 24.74 -22.55 -28.07
C THR A 233 26.18 -22.94 -28.46
N THR A 234 26.33 -24.17 -28.93
CA THR A 234 27.53 -24.72 -29.55
C THR A 234 27.77 -24.15 -30.95
N MET A 235 29.01 -23.72 -31.17
CA MET A 235 29.85 -23.76 -32.38
C MET A 235 29.19 -23.87 -33.78
N ALA A 236 29.56 -22.93 -34.65
CA ALA A 236 30.01 -23.24 -36.01
C ALA A 236 31.08 -22.22 -36.42
N ILE A 237 32.19 -22.75 -36.92
CA ILE A 237 33.21 -22.06 -37.74
C ILE A 237 32.58 -21.72 -39.09
#